data_AF-A0A497KRF0-F1
#
_entry.id   AF-A0A497KRF0-F1
#
_cell.length_a   1.000
_cell.length_b   1.000
_cell.length_c   1.000
_cell.angle_alpha   90.00
_cell.angle_beta   90.00
_cell.angle_gamma   90.00
#
_symmetry.space_group_name_H-M   'P 1'
#
loop_
_entity.id
_entity.type
_entity.pdbx_description
1 polymer ?
#
loop_
_entity_poly.entity_id
_entity_poly.type
_entity_poly.pdbx_seq_one_letter_code
_entity_poly.pdbx_strand_id
1 'polypeptide(L)'
;MGPTPWSASLAPGSDAGCPRHPGFPSAGGDTAHTLTGEGTLSGESNHSKGRIISNPRVPVFAPDGEPLMPTKASRARRWIREGKAKPVRTKLGIFAVQLTCEPSGRDKQPVVLGIDPGSKYTGMAVASAKATLYSYNLELPDNIKERMAKRRELRRNRRYRKCRRRKCRFLNRTGHKIAPSILTRKQLELRVAQELAKVYPISEIKVEDVAFNHRVSRNGKNFSQVEIGKNWLIAELSK
;
A
#
# COMPACT_ATOMS: atom_id res chain seq x y z
N MET A 1 13.11 -30.43 -63.63
CA MET A 1 14.03 -29.83 -62.65
C MET A 1 13.88 -28.32 -62.76
N GLY A 2 13.19 -27.69 -61.81
CA GLY A 2 12.97 -26.24 -61.79
C GLY A 2 14.00 -25.56 -60.88
N PRO A 3 14.52 -24.38 -61.25
CA PRO A 3 15.57 -23.71 -60.51
C PRO A 3 15.06 -23.08 -59.20
N THR A 4 15.89 -23.14 -58.17
CA THR A 4 15.72 -22.52 -56.85
C THR A 4 15.91 -21.00 -56.91
N PRO A 5 15.12 -20.19 -56.18
CA PRO A 5 15.40 -18.77 -56.02
C PRO A 5 16.17 -18.55 -54.71
N TRP A 6 17.50 -18.54 -54.80
CA TRP A 6 18.35 -17.78 -53.87
C TRP A 6 18.81 -16.52 -54.62
N SER A 7 18.09 -15.43 -54.41
CA SER A 7 18.56 -14.05 -54.66
C SER A 7 17.46 -13.09 -54.24
N ALA A 8 17.45 -12.75 -52.95
CA ALA A 8 16.72 -11.57 -52.47
C ALA A 8 17.76 -10.54 -52.01
N SER A 9 17.80 -9.47 -52.80
CA SER A 9 18.61 -8.28 -52.74
C SER A 9 18.64 -7.62 -51.35
N LEU A 10 19.82 -7.19 -50.93
CA LEU A 10 20.02 -6.26 -49.81
C LEU A 10 19.54 -4.86 -50.24
N ALA A 11 18.61 -4.29 -49.47
CA ALA A 11 18.22 -2.89 -49.61
C ALA A 11 19.31 -1.96 -49.02
N PRO A 12 19.55 -0.77 -49.61
CA PRO A 12 20.66 0.10 -49.25
C PRO A 12 20.32 1.11 -48.16
N GLY A 13 21.33 1.47 -47.35
CA GLY A 13 21.47 2.79 -46.73
C GLY A 13 20.87 2.97 -45.34
N SER A 14 21.74 2.99 -44.32
CA SER A 14 21.89 4.15 -43.43
C SER A 14 23.13 3.95 -42.55
N ASP A 15 24.28 4.40 -43.07
CA ASP A 15 25.40 4.80 -42.23
C ASP A 15 24.94 5.96 -41.34
N ALA A 16 24.78 5.68 -40.06
CA ALA A 16 24.72 6.71 -39.03
C ALA A 16 25.65 6.26 -37.91
N GLY A 17 26.90 6.70 -38.01
CA GLY A 17 27.90 6.53 -36.97
C GLY A 17 27.42 7.12 -35.64
N CYS A 18 27.74 6.44 -34.55
CA CYS A 18 27.55 6.97 -33.20
C CYS A 18 28.43 8.22 -33.02
N PRO A 19 27.85 9.40 -32.74
CA PRO A 19 28.66 10.54 -32.31
C PRO A 19 29.20 10.26 -30.92
N ARG A 20 30.53 10.34 -30.77
CA ARG A 20 31.17 10.42 -29.46
C ARG A 20 30.74 11.73 -28.82
N HIS A 21 30.25 11.67 -27.57
CA HIS A 21 29.92 12.86 -26.80
C HIS A 21 31.17 13.72 -26.56
N PRO A 22 31.14 15.04 -26.83
CA PRO A 22 32.12 15.96 -26.30
C PRO A 22 31.84 16.15 -24.81
N GLY A 23 32.85 15.90 -23.97
CA GLY A 23 32.84 16.33 -22.57
C GLY A 23 32.85 17.85 -22.49
N PHE A 24 32.12 18.41 -21.54
CA PHE A 24 32.15 19.82 -21.14
C PHE A 24 31.66 19.93 -19.68
N PRO A 25 31.94 21.04 -18.97
CA PRO A 25 32.67 21.05 -17.72
C PRO A 25 31.78 21.39 -16.51
N SER A 26 32.36 21.24 -15.32
CA SER A 26 31.82 21.71 -14.04
C SER A 26 31.52 23.22 -14.05
N ALA A 27 30.35 23.60 -13.54
CA ALA A 27 30.13 24.79 -12.69
C ALA A 27 28.63 24.94 -12.38
N GLY A 28 28.21 24.45 -11.21
CA GLY A 28 26.92 24.76 -10.62
C GLY A 28 27.15 24.88 -9.12
N GLY A 29 27.19 26.11 -8.61
CA GLY A 29 27.51 26.41 -7.23
C GLY A 29 26.39 25.96 -6.29
N ASP A 30 26.72 25.03 -5.39
CA ASP A 30 25.93 24.75 -4.19
C ASP A 30 26.18 25.87 -3.17
N THR A 31 25.30 26.86 -3.10
CA THR A 31 25.22 27.74 -1.94
C THR A 31 24.43 27.05 -0.83
N ALA A 32 25.09 26.12 -0.13
CA ALA A 32 24.64 25.61 1.15
C ALA A 32 25.24 26.47 2.27
N HIS A 33 24.41 27.25 2.97
CA HIS A 33 24.81 27.89 4.21
C HIS A 33 24.71 26.87 5.35
N THR A 34 25.85 26.26 5.70
CA THR A 34 25.99 25.42 6.89
C THR A 34 26.22 26.31 8.10
N LEU A 35 25.21 26.47 8.96
CA LEU A 35 25.42 27.01 10.30
C LEU A 35 25.98 25.89 11.18
N THR A 36 27.29 25.94 11.42
CA THR A 36 27.99 25.12 12.40
C THR A 36 27.62 25.58 13.81
N GLY A 37 26.63 24.93 14.41
CA GLY A 37 26.40 24.99 15.85
C GLY A 37 27.23 23.91 16.53
N GLU A 38 28.40 24.28 17.03
CA GLU A 38 29.13 23.49 18.03
C GLU A 38 28.31 23.48 19.33
N GLY A 39 28.02 22.28 19.82
CA GLY A 39 27.21 22.07 21.00
C GLY A 39 27.32 20.63 21.47
N THR A 40 28.48 20.28 22.04
CA THR A 40 28.75 19.01 22.70
C THR A 40 27.82 18.87 23.91
N LEU A 41 26.78 18.04 23.80
CA LEU A 41 26.06 17.53 24.97
C LEU A 41 26.41 16.05 25.13
N SER A 42 27.50 15.80 25.85
CA SER A 42 27.77 14.51 26.48
C SER A 42 26.69 14.26 27.55
N GLY A 43 25.60 13.62 27.15
CA GLY A 43 24.55 13.17 28.05
C GLY A 43 24.47 11.66 28.01
N GLU A 44 25.05 10.99 29.00
CA GLU A 44 24.75 9.59 29.28
C GLU A 44 23.25 9.47 29.59
N SER A 45 22.47 8.95 28.64
CA SER A 45 21.05 8.70 28.87
C SER A 45 20.90 7.48 29.79
N ASN A 46 20.82 7.72 31.09
CA ASN A 46 20.31 6.76 32.05
C ASN A 46 18.83 6.47 31.72
N HIS A 47 18.60 5.52 30.80
CA HIS A 47 17.29 4.94 30.58
C HIS A 47 16.94 4.12 31.83
N SER A 48 16.35 4.79 32.83
CA SER A 48 15.54 4.10 33.83
C SER A 48 14.56 3.20 33.06
N LYS A 49 14.37 1.96 33.52
CA LYS A 49 13.36 1.03 32.96
C LYS A 49 11.97 1.60 33.25
N GLY A 50 11.63 2.72 32.61
CA GLY A 50 10.34 3.35 32.67
C GLY A 50 9.34 2.38 32.08
N ARG A 51 8.47 1.86 32.94
CA ARG A 51 7.29 1.11 32.54
C ARG A 51 6.59 1.92 31.45
N ILE A 52 6.58 1.45 30.21
CA ILE A 52 5.75 2.07 29.17
C ILE A 52 4.31 1.87 29.64
N ILE A 53 3.72 2.89 30.28
CA ILE A 53 2.30 2.93 30.61
C ILE A 53 1.58 3.22 29.30
N SER A 54 1.62 2.27 28.37
CA SER A 54 0.66 2.28 27.29
C SER A 54 -0.70 2.02 27.94
N ASN A 55 -1.66 2.88 27.66
CA ASN A 55 -3.06 2.65 28.03
C ASN A 55 -3.80 2.17 26.77
N PRO A 56 -3.55 0.92 26.32
CA PRO A 56 -4.11 0.44 25.07
C PRO A 56 -5.64 0.43 25.17
N ARG A 57 -6.26 0.86 24.08
CA ARG A 57 -7.71 0.78 23.91
C ARG A 57 -8.05 -0.59 23.31
N VAL A 58 -9.08 -1.21 23.86
CA VAL A 58 -9.56 -2.52 23.45
C VAL A 58 -10.87 -2.31 22.70
N PRO A 59 -10.99 -2.77 21.44
CA PRO A 59 -12.26 -2.75 20.71
C PRO A 59 -13.34 -3.52 21.45
N VAL A 60 -14.57 -3.03 21.33
CA VAL A 60 -15.73 -3.60 22.01
C VAL A 60 -16.81 -3.86 20.98
N PHE A 61 -17.42 -5.04 21.03
CA PHE A 61 -18.59 -5.39 20.25
C PHE A 61 -19.81 -5.46 21.16
N ALA A 62 -20.94 -4.98 20.67
CA ALA A 62 -22.24 -5.23 21.26
C ALA A 62 -22.62 -6.74 21.13
N PRO A 63 -23.65 -7.22 21.85
CA PRO A 63 -24.09 -8.61 21.74
C PRO A 63 -24.48 -9.02 20.30
N ASP A 64 -25.04 -8.09 19.53
CA ASP A 64 -25.40 -8.23 18.11
C ASP A 64 -24.19 -8.16 17.15
N GLY A 65 -22.99 -7.89 17.65
CA GLY A 65 -21.75 -7.78 16.87
C GLY A 65 -21.44 -6.38 16.35
N GLU A 66 -22.26 -5.36 16.65
CA GLU A 66 -21.99 -3.98 16.25
C GLU A 66 -20.70 -3.46 16.92
N PRO A 67 -19.78 -2.81 16.18
CA PRO A 67 -18.61 -2.18 16.78
C PRO A 67 -19.00 -0.94 17.60
N LEU A 68 -18.63 -0.97 18.89
CA LEU A 68 -18.81 0.10 19.86
C LEU A 68 -17.51 0.88 20.10
N MET A 69 -17.59 1.96 20.87
CA MET A 69 -16.40 2.73 21.26
C MET A 69 -15.40 1.88 22.05
N PRO A 70 -14.10 1.89 21.68
CA PRO A 70 -13.09 1.14 22.41
C PRO A 70 -12.93 1.58 23.87
N THR A 71 -12.69 0.62 24.74
CA THR A 71 -12.58 0.84 26.18
C THR A 71 -11.14 0.76 26.67
N LYS A 72 -10.86 1.15 27.91
CA LYS A 72 -9.54 0.95 28.53
C LYS A 72 -9.31 -0.54 28.77
N ALA A 73 -8.09 -1.04 28.55
CA ALA A 73 -7.76 -2.44 28.80
C ALA A 73 -8.06 -2.90 30.25
N SER A 74 -7.90 -2.02 31.24
CA SER A 74 -8.28 -2.32 32.63
C SER A 74 -9.77 -2.62 32.80
N ARG A 75 -10.64 -1.89 32.09
CA ARG A 75 -12.10 -2.11 32.10
C ARG A 75 -12.47 -3.38 31.36
N ALA A 76 -11.87 -3.64 30.20
CA ALA A 76 -12.08 -4.88 29.45
C ALA A 76 -11.72 -6.12 30.29
N ARG A 77 -10.58 -6.11 30.97
CA ARG A 77 -10.19 -7.21 31.89
C ARG A 77 -11.19 -7.44 33.01
N ARG A 78 -11.71 -6.36 33.61
CA ARG A 78 -12.73 -6.45 34.66
C ARG A 78 -14.01 -7.07 34.13
N TRP A 79 -14.49 -6.66 32.95
CA TRP A 79 -15.68 -7.24 32.34
C TRP A 79 -15.54 -8.74 32.06
N ILE A 80 -14.37 -9.19 31.59
CA ILE A 80 -14.11 -10.61 31.37
C ILE A 80 -14.16 -11.38 32.70
N ARG A 81 -13.50 -10.87 33.76
CA ARG A 81 -13.51 -11.51 35.08
C ARG A 81 -14.91 -11.59 35.68
N GLU A 82 -15.72 -10.57 35.48
CA GLU A 82 -17.10 -10.48 35.95
C GLU A 82 -18.11 -11.22 35.04
N GLY A 83 -17.68 -11.85 33.94
CA GLY A 83 -18.57 -12.56 33.01
C GLY A 83 -19.46 -11.65 32.13
N LYS A 84 -19.21 -10.34 32.12
CA LYS A 84 -19.97 -9.34 31.33
C LYS A 84 -19.51 -9.23 29.87
N ALA A 85 -18.35 -9.80 29.55
CA ALA A 85 -17.82 -9.81 28.19
C ALA A 85 -17.01 -11.08 27.93
N LYS A 86 -17.02 -11.53 26.67
CA LYS A 86 -16.22 -12.65 26.17
C LYS A 86 -15.03 -12.13 25.35
N PRO A 87 -13.82 -12.67 25.55
CA PRO A 87 -12.69 -12.33 24.70
C PRO A 87 -12.91 -12.87 23.28
N VAL A 88 -12.61 -12.06 22.27
CA VAL A 88 -12.68 -12.44 20.85
C VAL A 88 -11.45 -11.97 20.10
N ARG A 89 -11.11 -12.65 19.01
CA ARG A 89 -10.06 -12.25 18.06
C ARG A 89 -10.67 -11.96 16.71
N THR A 90 -10.31 -10.82 16.14
CA THR A 90 -10.78 -10.41 14.81
C THR A 90 -10.00 -11.12 13.71
N LYS A 91 -10.44 -11.02 12.46
CA LYS A 91 -9.69 -11.56 11.29
C LYS A 91 -8.31 -10.93 11.12
N LEU A 92 -8.12 -9.70 11.60
CA LEU A 92 -6.82 -9.02 11.62
C LEU A 92 -5.96 -9.43 12.83
N GLY A 93 -6.40 -10.37 13.65
CA GLY A 93 -5.70 -10.82 14.86
C GLY A 93 -5.80 -9.86 16.05
N ILE A 94 -6.62 -8.81 15.95
CA ILE A 94 -6.80 -7.81 17.01
C ILE A 94 -7.59 -8.45 18.15
N PHE A 95 -7.09 -8.29 19.38
CA PHE A 95 -7.82 -8.69 20.58
C PHE A 95 -8.94 -7.68 20.85
N ALA A 96 -10.16 -8.18 21.02
CA ALA A 96 -11.35 -7.40 21.32
C ALA A 96 -12.21 -8.13 22.35
N VAL A 97 -13.25 -7.46 22.83
CA VAL A 97 -14.23 -8.05 23.76
C VAL A 97 -15.64 -7.90 23.20
N GLN A 98 -16.45 -8.94 23.30
CA GLN A 98 -17.87 -8.91 22.96
C GLN A 98 -18.70 -8.92 24.23
N LEU A 99 -19.58 -7.94 24.40
CA LEU A 99 -20.47 -7.85 25.56
C LEU A 99 -21.49 -8.99 25.54
N THR A 100 -21.83 -9.52 26.72
CA THR A 100 -22.86 -10.55 26.87
C THR A 100 -24.25 -9.97 27.13
N CYS A 101 -24.31 -8.73 27.61
CA CYS A 101 -25.53 -7.98 27.87
C CYS A 101 -25.54 -6.67 27.06
N GLU A 102 -26.73 -6.08 26.93
CA GLU A 102 -26.89 -4.81 26.23
C GLU A 102 -26.02 -3.72 26.87
N PRO A 103 -25.32 -2.90 26.06
CA PRO A 103 -24.52 -1.79 26.57
C PRO A 103 -25.44 -0.72 27.17
N SER A 104 -24.90 0.06 28.10
CA SER A 104 -25.61 1.22 28.68
C SER A 104 -25.90 2.33 27.67
N GLY A 105 -25.27 2.30 26.49
CA GLY A 105 -25.45 3.27 25.41
C GLY A 105 -24.64 2.90 24.19
N ARG A 106 -25.05 3.41 23.02
CA ARG A 106 -24.40 3.14 21.72
C ARG A 106 -23.82 4.39 21.06
N ASP A 107 -23.74 5.49 21.80
CA ASP A 107 -23.21 6.76 21.29
C ASP A 107 -21.74 6.62 20.89
N LYS A 108 -21.42 7.14 19.69
CA LYS A 108 -20.10 7.05 19.08
C LYS A 108 -19.50 8.43 18.90
N GLN A 109 -18.21 8.54 19.16
CA GLN A 109 -17.42 9.71 18.78
C GLN A 109 -16.86 9.50 17.37
N PRO A 110 -16.57 10.57 16.62
CA PRO A 110 -15.90 10.45 15.33
C PRO A 110 -14.57 9.68 15.47
N VAL A 111 -14.40 8.66 14.63
CA VAL A 111 -13.19 7.86 14.50
C VAL A 111 -12.76 7.86 13.04
N VAL A 112 -11.52 8.22 12.82
CA VAL A 112 -10.93 8.37 11.49
C VAL A 112 -9.97 7.22 11.21
N LEU A 113 -10.06 6.66 10.01
CA LEU A 113 -9.04 5.79 9.44
C LEU A 113 -8.12 6.60 8.52
N GLY A 114 -6.87 6.78 8.93
CA GLY A 114 -5.81 7.32 8.09
C GLY A 114 -5.14 6.21 7.28
N ILE A 115 -4.95 6.44 5.99
CA ILE A 115 -4.23 5.57 5.06
C ILE A 115 -3.11 6.38 4.39
N ASP A 116 -1.87 6.02 4.68
CA ASP A 116 -0.64 6.56 4.09
C ASP A 116 -0.02 5.52 3.15
N PRO A 117 -0.26 5.62 1.82
CA PRO A 117 0.22 4.65 0.86
C PRO A 117 1.70 4.84 0.50
N GLY A 118 2.56 3.94 0.98
CA GLY A 118 3.96 3.87 0.59
C GLY A 118 4.28 2.81 -0.49
N SER A 119 5.58 2.69 -0.81
CA SER A 119 6.06 1.80 -1.88
C SER A 119 6.19 0.32 -1.45
N LYS A 120 6.66 0.08 -0.22
CA LYS A 120 6.82 -1.23 0.43
C LYS A 120 5.82 -1.45 1.57
N TYR A 121 5.49 -0.39 2.30
CA TYR A 121 4.56 -0.42 3.42
C TYR A 121 3.46 0.61 3.19
N THR A 122 2.25 0.32 3.63
CA THR A 122 1.18 1.32 3.78
C THR A 122 0.96 1.54 5.27
N GLY A 123 1.14 2.77 5.73
CA GLY A 123 0.77 3.15 7.09
C GLY A 123 -0.74 3.18 7.23
N MET A 124 -1.28 2.51 8.24
CA MET A 124 -2.70 2.58 8.56
C MET A 124 -2.88 2.88 10.05
N ALA A 125 -3.71 3.89 10.35
CA ALA A 125 -3.98 4.30 11.72
C ALA A 125 -5.47 4.58 11.93
N VAL A 126 -6.02 4.02 13.00
CA VAL A 126 -7.36 4.32 13.50
C VAL A 126 -7.20 5.27 14.68
N ALA A 127 -7.78 6.47 14.57
CA ALA A 127 -7.66 7.50 15.58
C ALA A 127 -9.01 8.11 15.95
N SER A 128 -9.15 8.44 17.23
CA SER A 128 -10.19 9.31 17.76
C SER A 128 -9.56 10.64 18.14
N ALA A 129 -10.37 11.66 18.44
CA ALA A 129 -9.86 12.96 18.89
C ALA A 129 -8.93 12.90 20.11
N LYS A 130 -9.01 11.84 20.94
CA LYS A 130 -8.26 11.74 22.20
C LYS A 130 -7.10 10.74 22.17
N ALA A 131 -7.09 9.83 21.20
CA ALA A 131 -6.11 8.74 21.16
C ALA A 131 -6.09 8.04 19.80
N THR A 132 -4.89 7.58 19.42
CA THR A 132 -4.70 6.54 18.42
C THR A 132 -5.14 5.20 19.02
N LEU A 133 -6.15 4.59 18.39
CA LEU A 133 -6.75 3.34 18.82
C LEU A 133 -5.95 2.14 18.33
N TYR A 134 -5.44 2.23 17.10
CA TYR A 134 -4.67 1.18 16.46
C TYR A 134 -3.79 1.77 15.36
N SER A 135 -2.57 1.25 15.19
CA SER A 135 -1.65 1.70 14.14
C SER A 135 -0.70 0.58 13.73
N TYR A 136 -0.46 0.41 12.44
CA TYR A 136 0.47 -0.57 11.91
C TYR A 136 0.93 -0.19 10.49
N ASN A 137 2.02 -0.82 10.07
CA ASN A 137 2.51 -0.77 8.71
C ASN A 137 2.14 -2.06 8.00
N LEU A 138 1.28 -1.94 7.00
CA LEU A 138 0.87 -3.05 6.15
C LEU A 138 1.98 -3.34 5.14
N GLU A 139 2.60 -4.52 5.25
CA GLU A 139 3.60 -4.97 4.27
C GLU A 139 2.92 -5.30 2.94
N LEU A 140 3.31 -4.58 1.89
CA LEU A 140 2.73 -4.71 0.57
C LEU A 140 3.39 -5.84 -0.22
N PRO A 141 2.63 -6.61 -1.01
CA PRO A 141 3.20 -7.68 -1.81
C PRO A 141 4.10 -7.11 -2.93
N ASP A 142 5.26 -7.73 -3.08
CA ASP A 142 6.32 -7.34 -4.02
C ASP A 142 6.60 -8.40 -5.11
N ASN A 143 6.43 -9.68 -4.78
CA ASN A 143 6.70 -10.84 -5.65
C ASN A 143 5.78 -10.97 -6.88
N ILE A 144 4.77 -10.10 -7.02
CA ILE A 144 3.80 -10.14 -8.12
C ILE A 144 4.48 -9.89 -9.46
N LYS A 145 5.48 -9.01 -9.50
CA LYS A 145 6.24 -8.71 -10.72
C LYS A 145 6.93 -9.96 -11.25
N GLU A 146 7.62 -10.68 -10.37
CA GLU A 146 8.34 -11.91 -10.70
C GLU A 146 7.37 -13.02 -11.11
N ARG A 147 6.28 -13.21 -10.37
CA ARG A 147 5.22 -14.17 -10.71
C ARG A 147 4.62 -13.89 -12.09
N MET A 148 4.39 -12.62 -12.43
CA MET A 148 3.87 -12.23 -13.75
C MET A 148 4.90 -12.42 -14.87
N ALA A 149 6.19 -12.16 -14.60
CA ALA A 149 7.28 -12.44 -15.53
C ALA A 149 7.42 -13.94 -15.79
N LYS A 150 7.42 -14.77 -14.73
CA LYS A 150 7.49 -16.23 -14.85
C LYS A 150 6.31 -16.80 -15.62
N ARG A 151 5.11 -16.30 -15.34
CA ARG A 151 3.89 -16.67 -16.07
C ARG A 151 3.98 -16.30 -17.56
N ARG A 152 4.60 -15.17 -17.90
CA ARG A 152 4.84 -14.76 -19.30
C ARG A 152 5.85 -15.69 -19.98
N GLU A 153 6.93 -16.02 -19.30
CA GLU A 153 7.98 -16.94 -19.77
C GLU A 153 7.40 -18.33 -20.09
N LEU A 154 6.69 -18.95 -19.15
CA LEU A 154 6.07 -20.27 -19.34
C LEU A 154 5.12 -20.30 -20.54
N ARG A 155 4.34 -19.23 -20.76
CA ARG A 155 3.48 -19.09 -21.93
C ARG A 155 4.27 -18.96 -23.22
N ARG A 156 5.40 -18.24 -23.22
CA ARG A 156 6.29 -18.12 -24.38
C ARG A 156 6.89 -19.49 -24.73
N ASN A 157 7.44 -20.19 -23.75
CA ASN A 157 8.06 -21.50 -23.94
C ASN A 157 7.07 -22.54 -24.47
N ARG A 158 5.84 -22.56 -23.92
CA ARG A 158 4.76 -23.41 -24.45
C ARG A 158 4.45 -23.10 -25.91
N ARG A 159 4.30 -21.81 -26.27
CA ARG A 159 3.98 -21.42 -27.65
C ARG A 159 5.09 -21.76 -28.62
N TYR A 160 6.35 -21.56 -28.22
CA TYR A 160 7.52 -21.95 -29.02
C TYR A 160 7.48 -23.46 -29.34
N ARG A 161 7.26 -24.30 -28.32
CA ARG A 161 7.22 -25.77 -28.48
C ARG A 161 5.98 -26.30 -29.21
N LYS A 162 4.79 -25.74 -28.94
CA LYS A 162 3.50 -26.34 -29.34
C LYS A 162 2.70 -25.51 -30.35
N CYS A 163 3.14 -24.32 -30.73
CA CYS A 163 2.32 -23.37 -31.51
C CYS A 163 3.11 -22.69 -32.65
N ARG A 164 4.01 -23.42 -33.33
CA ARG A 164 4.89 -22.89 -34.39
C ARG A 164 4.16 -22.12 -35.50
N ARG A 165 2.95 -22.55 -35.89
CA ARG A 165 2.15 -21.94 -36.97
C ARG A 165 1.03 -21.00 -36.48
N ARG A 166 1.01 -20.65 -35.18
CA ARG A 166 -0.08 -19.83 -34.61
C ARG A 166 0.07 -18.37 -35.06
N LYS A 167 -0.92 -17.85 -35.81
CA LYS A 167 -1.03 -16.43 -36.19
C LYS A 167 -1.07 -15.51 -34.95
N CYS A 168 -0.43 -14.34 -35.06
CA CYS A 168 -0.52 -13.30 -34.04
C CYS A 168 -1.98 -12.84 -33.86
N ARG A 169 -2.40 -12.53 -32.63
CA ARG A 169 -3.73 -11.99 -32.32
C ARG A 169 -3.58 -10.63 -31.63
N PHE A 170 -3.34 -9.58 -32.42
CA PHE A 170 -3.20 -8.21 -31.92
C PHE A 170 -4.48 -7.70 -31.25
N LEU A 171 -5.64 -8.06 -31.80
CA LEU A 171 -6.97 -7.66 -31.32
C LEU A 171 -7.34 -8.22 -29.94
N ASN A 172 -6.60 -9.22 -29.44
CA ASN A 172 -6.83 -9.80 -28.10
C ASN A 172 -6.19 -8.97 -26.98
N ARG A 173 -5.51 -7.87 -27.29
CA ARG A 173 -4.96 -6.92 -26.32
C ARG A 173 -6.04 -5.90 -25.98
N THR A 174 -7.01 -6.26 -25.14
CA THR A 174 -8.08 -5.34 -24.74
C THR A 174 -7.76 -4.60 -23.44
N GLY A 175 -7.87 -3.26 -23.50
CA GLY A 175 -8.10 -2.34 -22.38
C GLY A 175 -6.88 -1.81 -21.62
N HIS A 176 -6.99 -0.57 -21.16
CA HIS A 176 -6.16 0.01 -20.10
C HIS A 176 -6.56 -0.64 -18.77
N LYS A 177 -5.80 -1.66 -18.35
CA LYS A 177 -6.02 -2.34 -17.07
C LYS A 177 -5.00 -1.85 -16.06
N ILE A 178 -5.44 -1.65 -14.82
CA ILE A 178 -4.54 -1.44 -13.69
C ILE A 178 -3.52 -2.57 -13.68
N ALA A 179 -2.24 -2.22 -13.53
CA ALA A 179 -1.18 -3.21 -13.46
C ALA A 179 -1.47 -4.19 -12.30
N PRO A 180 -1.32 -5.50 -12.51
CA PRO A 180 -1.69 -6.51 -11.50
C PRO A 180 -0.96 -6.30 -10.17
N SER A 181 0.30 -5.83 -10.22
CA SER A 181 1.06 -5.49 -9.02
C SER A 181 0.42 -4.37 -8.19
N ILE A 182 -0.12 -3.36 -8.86
CA ILE A 182 -0.76 -2.21 -8.20
C ILE A 182 -2.12 -2.63 -7.68
N LEU A 183 -2.91 -3.32 -8.50
CA LEU A 183 -4.23 -3.80 -8.11
C LEU A 183 -4.16 -4.68 -6.86
N THR A 184 -3.21 -5.62 -6.78
CA THR A 184 -3.09 -6.50 -5.61
C THR A 184 -2.72 -5.73 -4.34
N ARG A 185 -1.88 -4.69 -4.44
CA ARG A 185 -1.56 -3.81 -3.29
C ARG A 185 -2.80 -3.07 -2.80
N LYS A 186 -3.54 -2.44 -3.72
CA LYS A 186 -4.76 -1.69 -3.38
C LYS A 186 -5.89 -2.57 -2.89
N GLN A 187 -6.01 -3.79 -3.39
CA GLN A 187 -6.95 -4.79 -2.86
C GLN A 187 -6.61 -5.22 -1.43
N LEU A 188 -5.33 -5.30 -1.07
CA LEU A 188 -4.91 -5.60 0.30
C LEU A 188 -5.28 -4.44 1.23
N GLU A 189 -4.93 -3.21 0.84
CA GLU A 189 -5.31 -1.98 1.58
C GLU A 189 -6.82 -1.91 1.80
N LEU A 190 -7.63 -2.11 0.74
CA LEU A 190 -9.09 -2.13 0.80
C LEU A 190 -9.62 -3.20 1.76
N ARG A 191 -9.15 -4.45 1.63
CA ARG A 191 -9.58 -5.55 2.51
C ARG A 191 -9.33 -5.21 3.97
N VAL A 192 -8.15 -4.66 4.25
CA VAL A 192 -7.74 -4.33 5.60
C VAL A 192 -8.57 -3.16 6.15
N ALA A 193 -8.85 -2.14 5.34
CA ALA A 193 -9.75 -1.04 5.70
C ALA A 193 -11.17 -1.55 6.04
N GLN A 194 -11.73 -2.44 5.21
CA GLN A 194 -13.04 -3.06 5.44
C GLN A 194 -13.07 -3.89 6.73
N GLU A 195 -12.01 -4.64 7.02
CA GLU A 195 -11.92 -5.40 8.26
C GLU A 195 -11.75 -4.48 9.48
N LEU A 196 -11.03 -3.35 9.37
CA LEU A 196 -10.97 -2.36 10.45
C LEU A 196 -12.33 -1.69 10.71
N ALA A 197 -13.12 -1.41 9.67
CA ALA A 197 -14.47 -0.84 9.80
C ALA A 197 -15.45 -1.78 10.52
N LYS A 198 -15.19 -3.10 10.50
CA LYS A 198 -15.94 -4.07 11.31
C LYS A 198 -15.51 -4.08 12.78
N VAL A 199 -14.31 -3.60 13.09
CA VAL A 199 -13.72 -3.63 14.43
C VAL A 199 -13.93 -2.33 15.19
N TYR A 200 -13.88 -1.20 14.47
CA TYR A 200 -13.99 0.13 15.03
C TYR A 200 -15.18 0.88 14.41
N PRO A 201 -15.87 1.76 15.16
CA PRO A 201 -16.94 2.59 14.62
C PRO A 201 -16.38 3.74 13.77
N ILE A 202 -15.80 3.42 12.61
CA ILE A 202 -15.16 4.39 11.71
C ILE A 202 -16.23 5.28 11.06
N SER A 203 -16.07 6.59 11.21
CA SER A 203 -16.95 7.60 10.62
C SER A 203 -16.37 8.26 9.37
N GLU A 204 -15.05 8.29 9.23
CA GLU A 204 -14.36 8.94 8.11
C GLU A 204 -13.10 8.16 7.73
N ILE A 205 -12.78 8.11 6.44
CA ILE A 205 -11.53 7.54 5.93
C ILE A 205 -10.76 8.64 5.21
N LYS A 206 -9.53 8.91 5.66
CA LYS A 206 -8.60 9.87 5.07
C LYS A 206 -7.49 9.12 4.37
N VAL A 207 -7.31 9.39 3.08
CA VAL A 207 -6.23 8.82 2.27
C VAL A 207 -5.32 9.96 1.86
N GLU A 208 -4.02 9.81 2.08
CA GLU A 208 -3.07 10.83 1.65
C GLU A 208 -3.04 10.95 0.12
N ASP A 209 -3.10 12.19 -0.35
CA ASP A 209 -3.14 12.49 -1.78
C ASP A 209 -1.73 12.72 -2.34
N VAL A 210 -1.29 11.80 -3.20
CA VAL A 210 -0.09 11.99 -4.04
C VAL A 210 -0.52 12.49 -5.41
N ALA A 211 -0.43 13.80 -5.63
CA ALA A 211 -0.64 14.43 -6.93
C ALA A 211 0.71 14.85 -7.52
N PHE A 212 1.04 14.38 -8.74
CA PHE A 212 2.31 14.72 -9.38
C PHE A 212 2.09 15.53 -10.66
N ASN A 213 2.78 16.66 -10.79
CA ASN A 213 2.70 17.46 -12.02
C ASN A 213 3.54 16.84 -13.14
N HIS A 214 2.88 16.07 -14.00
CA HIS A 214 3.48 15.38 -15.13
C HIS A 214 4.11 16.29 -16.19
N ARG A 215 3.74 17.57 -16.25
CA ARG A 215 4.24 18.52 -17.29
C ARG A 215 5.64 19.03 -17.00
N VAL A 216 6.07 19.03 -15.74
CA VAL A 216 7.32 19.68 -15.31
C VAL A 216 8.51 18.71 -15.26
N SER A 217 8.28 17.38 -15.18
CA SER A 217 9.37 16.41 -15.07
C SER A 217 9.30 15.27 -16.08
N ARG A 218 10.48 14.86 -16.56
CA ARG A 218 10.66 13.73 -17.50
C ARG A 218 10.19 12.38 -16.92
N ASN A 219 10.06 12.27 -15.61
CA ASN A 219 9.70 11.04 -14.88
C ASN A 219 8.20 10.90 -14.56
N GLY A 220 7.35 11.86 -14.96
CA GLY A 220 5.92 11.86 -14.64
C GLY A 220 5.16 10.60 -15.08
N LYS A 221 5.58 9.96 -16.18
CA LYS A 221 4.92 8.72 -16.68
C LYS A 221 4.79 7.62 -15.62
N ASN A 222 5.69 7.53 -14.64
CA ASN A 222 5.64 6.51 -13.58
C ASN A 222 4.67 6.88 -12.44
N PHE A 223 4.46 8.17 -12.18
CA PHE A 223 3.48 8.64 -11.18
C PHE A 223 2.03 8.37 -11.62
N SER A 224 1.78 8.32 -12.93
CA SER A 224 0.44 7.99 -13.46
C SER A 224 -0.11 6.67 -12.93
N GLN A 225 0.75 5.67 -12.70
CA GLN A 225 0.33 4.36 -12.21
C GLN A 225 -0.03 4.36 -10.72
N VAL A 226 0.67 5.18 -9.92
CA VAL A 226 0.38 5.38 -8.49
C VAL A 226 -0.95 6.11 -8.36
N GLU A 227 -1.16 7.17 -9.16
CA GLU A 227 -2.42 7.92 -9.22
C GLU A 227 -3.60 7.02 -9.64
N ILE A 228 -3.44 6.19 -10.68
CA ILE A 228 -4.48 5.23 -11.11
C ILE A 228 -4.84 4.27 -9.96
N GLY A 229 -3.85 3.72 -9.26
CA GLY A 229 -4.09 2.81 -8.14
C GLY A 229 -4.83 3.49 -6.98
N LYS A 230 -4.44 4.72 -6.65
CA LYS A 230 -5.07 5.53 -5.59
C LYS A 230 -6.51 5.90 -5.96
N ASN A 231 -6.75 6.37 -7.19
CA ASN A 231 -8.10 6.69 -7.66
C ASN A 231 -9.01 5.46 -7.62
N TRP A 232 -8.47 4.29 -7.98
CA TRP A 232 -9.20 3.03 -7.84
C TRP A 232 -9.53 2.72 -6.37
N LEU A 233 -8.56 2.87 -5.46
CA LEU A 233 -8.80 2.66 -4.03
C LEU A 233 -9.89 3.60 -3.48
N ILE A 234 -9.80 4.90 -3.78
CA ILE A 234 -10.79 5.91 -3.34
C ILE A 234 -12.17 5.54 -3.88
N ALA A 235 -12.27 5.17 -5.16
CA ALA A 235 -13.53 4.76 -5.77
C ALA A 235 -14.13 3.50 -5.12
N GLU A 236 -13.30 2.54 -4.69
CA GLU A 236 -13.79 1.35 -3.97
C GLU A 236 -14.13 1.62 -2.50
N LEU A 237 -13.41 2.53 -1.82
CA LEU A 237 -13.71 2.93 -0.44
C LEU A 237 -14.97 3.80 -0.33
N SER A 238 -15.39 4.43 -1.43
CA SER A 238 -16.59 5.27 -1.49
C SER A 238 -17.88 4.47 -1.72
N LYS A 239 -17.78 3.15 -1.93
CA LYS A 239 -18.92 2.24 -2.10
C LYS A 239 -19.31 1.64 -0.75
#